data_AF-A0A2R6PQH6-F1
#
_entry.id   AF-A0A2R6PQH6-F1
#
_cell.length_a   1.000
_cell.length_b   1.000
_cell.length_c   1.000
_cell.angle_alpha   90.00
_cell.angle_beta   90.00
_cell.angle_gamma   90.00
#
_symmetry.space_group_name_H-M   'P 1'
#
loop_
_entity.id
_entity.type
_entity.pdbx_description
1 polymer ?
#
loop_
_entity_poly.entity_id
_entity_poly.type
_entity_poly.pdbx_seq_one_letter_code
_entity_poly.pdbx_strand_id
1 'polypeptide(L)'
;MFFRDAFLVDITSEKTGRVLKLDSLASGTLWKGMDTLIFNSWHWWLHTGRKQPWDLIEDGNVIRKDMNRLVAYEKALSTWARWVDSNIDPTKTKVIFQGVSPDHDNGSDWEQPKATCAGQTQPLMDLSYPAGQHPAEMVLEKVLRGMSKPVYLLNITSLSQHRKDGHPSMYGLGGHTAIDCSHWCLPGVPDTWNQLLYTALITKNY
;
A
#
# COMPACT_ATOMS: atom_id res chain seq x y z
N MET A 1 -8.21 -8.61 14.12
CA MET A 1 -9.26 -8.60 13.07
C MET A 1 -8.61 -8.21 11.76
N PHE A 2 -8.95 -8.86 10.64
CA PHE A 2 -8.56 -8.41 9.30
C PHE A 2 -9.78 -7.79 8.64
N PHE A 3 -9.63 -6.58 8.10
CA PHE A 3 -10.68 -5.88 7.36
C PHE A 3 -10.10 -5.42 6.03
N ARG A 4 -10.78 -5.77 4.93
CA ARG A 4 -10.29 -5.50 3.59
C ARG A 4 -10.91 -4.21 3.06
N ASP A 5 -10.09 -3.17 3.04
CA ASP A 5 -10.37 -1.91 2.36
C ASP A 5 -9.08 -1.47 1.66
N ALA A 6 -8.97 -1.80 0.37
CA ALA A 6 -7.71 -1.65 -0.36
C ALA A 6 -7.33 -0.17 -0.61
N PHE A 7 -8.31 0.74 -0.55
CA PHE A 7 -8.15 2.15 -0.92
C PHE A 7 -8.21 3.08 0.30
N LEU A 8 -8.68 2.58 1.44
CA LEU A 8 -8.91 3.38 2.65
C LEU A 8 -9.85 4.56 2.38
N VAL A 9 -10.76 4.37 1.43
CA VAL A 9 -11.85 5.27 1.01
C VAL A 9 -12.95 4.44 0.36
N ASP A 10 -14.17 4.99 0.33
CA ASP A 10 -15.34 4.23 -0.07
C ASP A 10 -15.40 3.99 -1.59
N ILE A 11 -15.90 2.81 -1.97
CA ILE A 11 -16.42 2.53 -3.31
C ILE A 11 -17.93 2.31 -3.19
N THR A 12 -18.72 3.15 -3.84
CA THR A 12 -20.19 3.07 -3.81
C THR A 12 -20.75 2.64 -5.15
N SER A 13 -21.80 1.83 -5.15
CA SER A 13 -22.54 1.48 -6.38
C SER A 13 -23.63 2.50 -6.63
N GLU A 14 -23.51 3.27 -7.71
CA GLU A 14 -24.47 4.27 -8.14
C GLU A 14 -25.09 3.91 -9.50
N LYS A 15 -26.12 4.64 -9.93
CA LYS A 15 -26.76 4.42 -11.24
C LYS A 15 -25.78 4.58 -12.41
N THR A 16 -24.73 5.38 -12.22
CA THR A 16 -23.67 5.68 -13.20
C THR A 16 -22.53 4.67 -13.19
N GLY A 17 -22.48 3.75 -12.23
CA GLY A 17 -21.44 2.75 -12.05
C GLY A 17 -20.89 2.69 -10.63
N ARG A 18 -19.79 1.95 -10.43
CA ARG A 18 -19.03 1.93 -9.17
C ARG A 18 -18.16 3.18 -9.09
N VAL A 19 -18.31 3.97 -8.03
CA VAL A 19 -17.62 5.24 -7.85
C VAL A 19 -16.64 5.13 -6.70
N LEU A 20 -15.35 5.34 -6.95
CA LEU A 20 -14.32 5.51 -5.92
C LEU A 20 -14.39 6.94 -5.39
N LYS A 21 -14.76 7.12 -4.12
CA LYS A 21 -14.97 8.44 -3.51
C LYS A 21 -13.78 8.84 -2.66
N LEU A 22 -12.90 9.68 -3.20
CA LEU A 22 -11.62 10.01 -2.56
C LEU A 22 -11.76 10.82 -1.26
N ASP A 23 -12.93 11.44 -1.03
CA ASP A 23 -13.22 12.24 0.16
C ASP A 23 -14.21 11.54 1.13
N SER A 24 -14.43 10.23 0.98
CA SER A 24 -15.38 9.47 1.79
C SER A 24 -14.73 8.27 2.48
N LEU A 25 -15.02 8.08 3.77
CA LEU A 25 -14.44 7.01 4.59
C LEU A 25 -15.41 6.49 5.66
N ALA A 26 -16.49 5.84 5.22
CA ALA A 26 -17.50 5.28 6.10
C ALA A 26 -16.95 4.10 6.95
N SER A 27 -16.02 3.32 6.38
CA SER A 27 -15.38 2.18 7.04
C SER A 27 -14.64 2.56 8.33
N GLY A 28 -14.26 3.84 8.48
CA GLY A 28 -13.58 4.34 9.68
C GLY A 28 -14.36 4.11 10.99
N THR A 29 -15.69 4.02 10.94
CA THR A 29 -16.50 3.71 12.13
C THR A 29 -16.14 2.37 12.78
N LEU A 30 -15.70 1.38 11.98
CA LEU A 30 -15.30 0.05 12.46
C LEU A 30 -13.97 0.03 13.21
N TRP A 31 -13.13 1.05 13.01
CA TRP A 31 -11.78 1.11 13.56
C TRP A 31 -11.73 1.78 14.93
N LYS A 32 -12.82 2.44 15.34
CA LYS A 32 -12.91 3.12 16.63
C LYS A 32 -12.84 2.11 17.78
N GLY A 33 -12.09 2.46 18.81
CA GLY A 33 -11.94 1.64 20.02
C GLY A 33 -10.94 0.49 19.90
N MET A 34 -10.26 0.32 18.77
CA MET A 34 -9.18 -0.66 18.64
C MET A 34 -7.92 -0.17 19.38
N ASP A 35 -7.23 -1.05 20.09
CA ASP A 35 -5.97 -0.72 20.77
C ASP A 35 -4.81 -0.52 19.78
N THR A 36 -4.88 -1.20 18.63
CA THR A 36 -3.87 -1.11 17.58
C THR A 36 -4.52 -1.19 16.22
N LEU A 37 -4.16 -0.25 15.34
CA LEU A 37 -4.59 -0.19 13.95
C LEU A 37 -3.36 -0.26 13.05
N ILE A 38 -3.35 -1.22 12.12
CA ILE A 38 -2.28 -1.41 11.13
C ILE A 38 -2.92 -1.25 9.76
N PHE A 39 -2.53 -0.20 9.05
CA PHE A 39 -3.04 0.13 7.72
C PHE A 39 -2.00 -0.18 6.66
N ASN A 40 -2.45 -0.50 5.45
CA ASN A 40 -1.62 -0.53 4.26
C ASN A 40 -2.48 -0.22 3.03
N SER A 41 -1.88 0.33 1.97
CA SER A 41 -2.58 0.62 0.73
C SER A 41 -1.57 0.91 -0.37
N TRP A 42 -1.62 0.21 -1.51
CA TRP A 42 -0.88 0.59 -2.74
C TRP A 42 -1.25 -0.25 -3.98
N HIS A 43 -0.98 -1.56 -3.97
CA HIS A 43 -0.95 -2.38 -5.20
C HIS A 43 -2.24 -2.28 -6.04
N TRP A 44 -3.39 -2.20 -5.38
CA TRP A 44 -4.70 -2.12 -6.05
C TRP A 44 -4.96 -0.80 -6.77
N TRP A 45 -4.25 0.27 -6.42
CA TRP A 45 -4.31 1.56 -7.12
C TRP A 45 -3.79 1.45 -8.56
N LEU A 46 -2.97 0.46 -8.86
CA LEU A 46 -2.41 0.22 -10.19
C LEU A 46 -3.34 -0.62 -11.09
N HIS A 47 -4.42 -1.19 -10.53
CA HIS A 47 -5.33 -2.01 -11.29
C HIS A 47 -6.03 -1.20 -12.40
N THR A 48 -6.08 -1.79 -13.59
CA THR A 48 -6.77 -1.24 -14.76
C THR A 48 -7.66 -2.32 -15.39
N GLY A 49 -8.55 -1.90 -16.30
CA GLY A 49 -9.45 -2.80 -17.03
C GLY A 49 -10.31 -3.65 -16.09
N ARG A 50 -10.39 -4.97 -16.32
CA ARG A 50 -11.24 -5.87 -15.53
C ARG A 50 -10.83 -5.98 -14.05
N LYS A 51 -9.57 -5.67 -13.70
CA LYS A 51 -9.09 -5.71 -12.31
C LYS A 51 -9.46 -4.44 -11.53
N GLN A 52 -9.88 -3.37 -12.22
CA GLN A 52 -10.22 -2.10 -11.59
C GLN A 52 -11.58 -2.21 -10.86
N PRO A 53 -11.62 -1.98 -9.54
CA PRO A 53 -12.84 -2.14 -8.76
C PRO A 53 -13.81 -0.94 -8.86
N TRP A 54 -13.42 0.15 -9.52
CA TRP A 54 -14.26 1.31 -9.79
C TRP A 54 -14.39 1.59 -11.30
N ASP A 55 -15.46 2.27 -11.68
CA ASP A 55 -15.75 2.72 -13.04
C ASP A 55 -15.54 4.25 -13.18
N LEU A 56 -15.71 4.97 -12.07
CA LEU A 56 -15.56 6.41 -11.96
C LEU A 56 -14.81 6.77 -10.67
N ILE A 57 -14.19 7.95 -10.65
CA ILE A 57 -13.52 8.52 -9.48
C ILE A 57 -14.17 9.87 -9.18
N GLU A 58 -14.56 10.05 -7.92
CA GLU A 58 -15.12 11.29 -7.37
C GLU A 58 -14.06 11.97 -6.48
N ASP A 59 -13.73 13.22 -6.83
CA ASP A 59 -12.81 14.12 -6.12
C ASP A 59 -13.58 15.41 -5.80
N GLY A 60 -14.02 15.56 -4.56
CA GLY A 60 -15.04 16.53 -4.16
C GLY A 60 -16.31 16.43 -5.01
N ASN A 61 -16.63 17.49 -5.75
CA ASN A 61 -17.81 17.54 -6.63
C ASN A 61 -17.50 17.19 -8.10
N VAL A 62 -16.28 16.71 -8.40
CA VAL A 62 -15.83 16.41 -9.76
C VAL A 62 -15.75 14.92 -9.96
N ILE A 63 -16.51 14.41 -10.93
CA ILE A 63 -16.51 13.01 -11.33
C ILE A 63 -15.70 12.86 -12.63
N ARG A 64 -14.77 11.89 -12.65
CA ARG A 64 -13.94 11.57 -13.82
C ARG A 64 -13.92 10.07 -14.05
N LYS A 65 -13.71 9.65 -15.30
CA LYS A 65 -13.47 8.23 -15.62
C LYS A 65 -12.16 7.72 -15.06
N ASP A 66 -11.14 8.57 -15.05
CA ASP A 66 -9.84 8.21 -14.56
C ASP A 66 -9.04 9.44 -14.10
N MET A 67 -7.96 9.20 -13.36
CA MET A 67 -6.98 10.21 -12.95
C MET A 67 -5.62 9.58 -12.64
N ASN A 68 -4.61 10.42 -12.47
CA ASN A 68 -3.28 9.96 -12.05
C ASN A 68 -3.35 9.20 -10.71
N ARG A 69 -2.77 7.99 -10.67
CA ARG A 69 -2.85 7.09 -9.51
C ARG A 69 -2.17 7.64 -8.26
N LEU A 70 -1.04 8.33 -8.40
CA LEU A 70 -0.35 8.94 -7.26
C LEU A 70 -1.16 10.10 -6.69
N VAL A 71 -1.82 10.90 -7.54
CA VAL A 71 -2.72 11.98 -7.10
C VAL A 71 -3.96 11.42 -6.40
N ALA A 72 -4.56 10.35 -6.93
CA ALA A 72 -5.70 9.70 -6.30
C ALA A 72 -5.33 9.10 -4.93
N TYR A 73 -4.17 8.43 -4.88
CA TYR A 73 -3.61 7.86 -3.65
C TYR A 73 -3.34 8.94 -2.60
N GLU A 74 -2.71 10.05 -2.97
CA GLU A 74 -2.46 11.18 -2.06
C GLU A 74 -3.76 11.74 -1.47
N LYS A 75 -4.80 11.91 -2.29
CA LYS A 75 -6.11 12.41 -1.86
C LYS A 75 -6.81 11.45 -0.90
N ALA A 76 -6.87 10.17 -1.23
CA ALA A 76 -7.45 9.17 -0.36
C ALA A 76 -6.71 9.04 0.97
N LEU A 77 -5.37 9.00 0.94
CA LEU A 77 -4.56 9.02 2.15
C LEU A 77 -4.77 10.31 2.96
N SER A 78 -4.97 11.45 2.32
CA SER A 78 -5.30 12.70 3.02
C SER A 78 -6.66 12.61 3.75
N THR A 79 -7.64 11.94 3.14
CA THR A 79 -8.93 11.65 3.79
C THR A 79 -8.77 10.72 4.99
N TRP A 80 -8.02 9.62 4.83
CA TRP A 80 -7.67 8.72 5.92
C TRP A 80 -6.91 9.45 7.05
N ALA A 81 -5.94 10.29 6.71
CA ALA A 81 -5.16 11.05 7.67
C ALA A 81 -6.03 12.00 8.49
N ARG A 82 -6.94 12.75 7.84
CA ARG A 82 -7.94 13.59 8.52
C ARG A 82 -8.84 12.79 9.46
N TRP A 83 -9.22 11.57 9.06
CA TRP A 83 -10.00 10.68 9.91
C TRP A 83 -9.21 10.28 11.16
N VAL A 84 -7.93 9.88 11.02
CA VAL A 84 -7.07 9.54 12.16
C VAL A 84 -6.94 10.74 13.10
N ASP A 85 -6.60 11.90 12.55
CA ASP A 85 -6.45 13.16 13.29
C ASP A 85 -7.72 13.56 14.04
N SER A 86 -8.90 13.23 13.50
CA SER A 86 -10.17 13.57 14.15
C SER A 86 -10.67 12.53 15.15
N ASN A 87 -10.30 11.25 15.00
CA ASN A 87 -10.98 10.16 15.71
C ASN A 87 -10.09 9.35 16.66
N ILE A 88 -8.76 9.41 16.53
CA ILE A 88 -7.85 8.55 17.29
C ILE A 88 -7.27 9.26 18.51
N ASP A 89 -7.33 8.65 19.68
CA ASP A 89 -6.56 9.10 20.85
C ASP A 89 -5.22 8.35 20.89
N PRO A 90 -4.08 9.00 20.62
CA PRO A 90 -2.79 8.32 20.55
C PRO A 90 -2.32 7.77 21.91
N THR A 91 -2.95 8.20 23.02
CA THR A 91 -2.68 7.63 24.35
C THR A 91 -3.36 6.28 24.56
N LYS A 92 -4.34 5.92 23.72
CA LYS A 92 -5.13 4.69 23.81
C LYS A 92 -4.92 3.75 22.63
N THR A 93 -4.74 4.30 21.43
CA THR A 93 -4.65 3.54 20.21
C THR A 93 -3.32 3.80 19.51
N LYS A 94 -2.59 2.72 19.22
CA LYS A 94 -1.38 2.77 18.40
C LYS A 94 -1.75 2.66 16.92
N VAL A 95 -1.32 3.63 16.12
CA VAL A 95 -1.52 3.61 14.67
C VAL A 95 -0.21 3.34 13.97
N ILE A 96 -0.21 2.30 13.14
CA ILE A 96 0.90 1.88 12.29
C ILE A 96 0.42 1.95 10.84
N PHE A 97 1.25 2.50 9.97
CA PHE A 97 1.06 2.38 8.52
C PHE A 97 2.21 1.57 7.95
N GLN A 98 1.90 0.45 7.30
CA GLN A 98 2.89 -0.34 6.57
C GLN A 98 3.26 0.38 5.28
N GLY A 99 4.56 0.57 5.08
CA GLY A 99 5.10 1.09 3.83
C GLY A 99 4.65 0.29 2.61
N VAL A 100 4.84 0.88 1.45
CA VAL A 100 4.47 0.31 0.17
C VAL A 100 5.20 -1.00 -0.09
N SER A 101 4.44 -2.08 -0.30
CA SER A 101 4.97 -3.32 -0.87
C SER A 101 5.22 -3.10 -2.37
N PRO A 102 6.47 -3.13 -2.84
CA PRO A 102 6.77 -2.97 -4.26
C PRO A 102 6.38 -4.21 -5.06
N ASP A 103 6.11 -4.03 -6.34
CA ASP A 103 6.12 -5.09 -7.34
C ASP A 103 7.46 -5.13 -8.08
N HIS A 104 7.67 -6.20 -8.86
CA HIS A 104 8.87 -6.40 -9.68
C HIS A 104 8.49 -6.86 -11.09
N ASP A 105 7.52 -6.17 -11.69
CA ASP A 105 7.09 -6.42 -13.08
C ASP A 105 8.03 -5.77 -14.12
N ASN A 106 8.83 -4.77 -13.73
CA ASN A 106 9.74 -4.04 -14.62
C ASN A 106 11.20 -4.12 -14.17
N GLY A 107 11.99 -4.99 -14.80
CA GLY A 107 13.40 -5.16 -14.48
C GLY A 107 14.30 -3.96 -14.78
N SER A 108 13.81 -2.98 -15.52
CA SER A 108 14.53 -1.71 -15.71
C SER A 108 14.76 -0.98 -14.38
N ASP A 109 13.91 -1.23 -13.38
CA ASP A 109 14.02 -0.59 -12.07
C ASP A 109 15.24 -1.08 -11.26
N TRP A 110 15.82 -2.23 -11.64
CA TRP A 110 17.06 -2.79 -11.11
C TRP A 110 18.11 -3.06 -12.21
N GLU A 111 18.13 -2.23 -13.25
CA GLU A 111 19.14 -2.25 -14.32
C GLU A 111 19.21 -3.58 -15.12
N GLN A 112 18.12 -4.33 -15.16
CA GLN A 112 17.98 -5.51 -16.01
C GLN A 112 16.78 -5.34 -16.96
N PRO A 113 16.94 -4.53 -18.03
CA PRO A 113 15.87 -4.29 -18.99
C PRO A 113 15.33 -5.61 -19.55
N LYS A 114 14.00 -5.69 -19.72
CA LYS A 114 13.24 -6.88 -20.16
C LYS A 114 13.10 -8.02 -19.14
N ALA A 115 13.73 -7.92 -17.97
CA ALA A 115 13.49 -8.86 -16.88
C ALA A 115 12.18 -8.54 -16.14
N THR A 116 11.66 -9.54 -15.42
CA THR A 116 10.68 -9.39 -14.34
C THR A 116 11.20 -10.16 -13.12
N CYS A 117 10.40 -10.36 -12.09
CA CYS A 117 10.72 -11.30 -11.01
C CYS A 117 10.91 -12.75 -11.49
N ALA A 118 10.48 -13.11 -12.71
CA ALA A 118 10.65 -14.44 -13.25
C ALA A 118 12.13 -14.87 -13.35
N GLY A 119 12.45 -16.01 -12.75
CA GLY A 119 13.80 -16.57 -12.72
C GLY A 119 14.76 -15.87 -11.77
N GLN A 120 14.32 -14.85 -11.03
CA GLN A 120 15.15 -14.20 -10.01
C GLN A 120 15.23 -15.09 -8.78
N THR A 121 16.44 -15.44 -8.37
CA THR A 121 16.70 -16.35 -7.23
C THR A 121 17.60 -15.74 -6.16
N GLN A 122 18.04 -14.50 -6.40
CA GLN A 122 18.89 -13.75 -5.49
C GLN A 122 18.36 -12.31 -5.35
N PRO A 123 18.46 -11.72 -4.15
CA PRO A 123 18.14 -10.32 -3.95
C PRO A 123 19.09 -9.44 -4.78
N LEU A 124 18.73 -8.17 -4.91
CA LEU A 124 19.68 -7.16 -5.34
C LEU A 124 20.68 -6.92 -4.20
N MET A 125 21.97 -7.05 -4.51
CA MET A 125 23.06 -6.97 -3.50
C MET A 125 23.62 -5.55 -3.35
N ASP A 126 23.25 -4.63 -4.24
CA ASP A 126 23.68 -3.24 -4.16
C ASP A 126 23.09 -2.56 -2.93
N LEU A 127 23.82 -1.57 -2.38
CA LEU A 127 23.38 -0.81 -1.20
C LEU A 127 22.18 0.11 -1.50
N SER A 128 22.01 0.48 -2.77
CA SER A 128 20.96 1.37 -3.23
C SER A 128 20.16 0.70 -4.34
N TYR A 129 18.84 0.90 -4.31
CA TYR A 129 17.99 0.46 -5.40
C TYR A 129 18.10 1.43 -6.59
N PRO A 130 18.44 0.96 -7.82
CA PRO A 130 18.74 1.84 -8.95
C PRO A 130 17.62 2.82 -9.34
N ALA A 131 16.36 2.40 -9.32
CA ALA A 131 15.23 3.30 -9.59
C ALA A 131 14.97 4.34 -8.47
N GLY A 132 15.71 4.27 -7.37
CA GLY A 132 15.55 5.13 -6.22
C GLY A 132 14.29 4.84 -5.41
N GLN A 133 13.81 5.86 -4.70
CA GLN A 133 12.68 5.75 -3.78
C GLN A 133 11.37 5.51 -4.53
N HIS A 134 10.57 4.55 -4.03
CA HIS A 134 9.28 4.22 -4.63
C HIS A 134 8.33 5.44 -4.61
N PRO A 135 7.75 5.87 -5.74
CA PRO A 135 6.94 7.10 -5.81
C PRO A 135 5.75 7.15 -4.85
N ALA A 136 5.06 6.01 -4.65
CA ALA A 136 3.97 5.94 -3.70
C ALA A 136 4.43 6.01 -2.23
N GLU A 137 5.64 5.55 -1.93
CA GLU A 137 6.19 5.68 -0.57
C GLU A 137 6.44 7.16 -0.27
N MET A 138 6.97 7.92 -1.25
CA MET A 138 7.15 9.36 -1.10
C MET A 138 5.82 10.09 -0.83
N VAL A 139 4.73 9.67 -1.50
CA VAL A 139 3.39 10.20 -1.25
C VAL A 139 2.90 9.85 0.15
N LEU A 140 3.05 8.59 0.58
CA LEU A 140 2.70 8.15 1.92
C LEU A 140 3.45 8.97 2.98
N GLU A 141 4.78 9.03 2.89
CA GLU A 141 5.61 9.80 3.82
C GLU A 141 5.24 11.29 3.84
N LYS A 142 4.90 11.87 2.69
CA LYS A 142 4.43 13.26 2.58
C LYS A 142 3.14 13.46 3.38
N VAL A 143 2.17 12.56 3.25
CA VAL A 143 0.91 12.65 4.01
C VAL A 143 1.17 12.47 5.50
N LEU A 144 1.97 11.46 5.89
CA LEU A 144 2.28 11.21 7.30
C LEU A 144 2.99 12.40 7.97
N ARG A 145 3.91 13.08 7.27
CA ARG A 145 4.56 14.30 7.78
C ARG A 145 3.59 15.46 8.06
N GLY A 146 2.44 15.48 7.39
CA GLY A 146 1.42 16.52 7.55
C GLY A 146 0.40 16.24 8.66
N MET A 147 0.45 15.07 9.31
CA MET A 147 -0.51 14.67 10.32
C MET A 147 -0.24 15.34 11.66
N SER A 148 -1.32 15.69 12.38
CA SER A 148 -1.22 16.22 13.74
C SER A 148 -1.05 15.12 14.77
N LYS A 149 -1.53 13.90 14.51
CA LYS A 149 -1.33 12.72 15.37
C LYS A 149 -0.25 11.83 14.79
N PRO A 150 0.75 11.42 15.61
CA PRO A 150 1.85 10.61 15.13
C PRO A 150 1.36 9.22 14.70
N VAL A 151 1.79 8.81 13.52
CA VAL A 151 1.62 7.45 12.99
C VAL A 151 3.00 6.83 12.83
N TYR A 152 3.15 5.60 13.29
CA TYR A 152 4.40 4.88 13.09
C TYR A 152 4.44 4.30 11.67
N LEU A 153 5.36 4.78 10.84
CA LEU A 153 5.62 4.19 9.53
C LEU A 153 6.48 2.93 9.70
N LEU A 154 5.89 1.77 9.41
CA LEU A 154 6.64 0.53 9.27
C LEU A 154 7.29 0.53 7.87
N ASN A 155 8.44 1.20 7.75
CA ASN A 155 9.13 1.44 6.48
C ASN A 155 9.77 0.15 5.95
N ILE A 156 8.99 -0.61 5.18
CA ILE A 156 9.39 -1.87 4.56
C ILE A 156 9.79 -1.71 3.08
N THR A 157 9.63 -0.53 2.51
CA THR A 157 9.60 -0.36 1.05
C THR A 157 10.97 -0.63 0.44
N SER A 158 12.00 0.06 0.92
CA SER A 158 13.35 -0.07 0.37
C SER A 158 13.91 -1.49 0.56
N LEU A 159 13.79 -2.08 1.76
CA LEU A 159 14.24 -3.46 1.97
C LEU A 159 13.51 -4.44 1.04
N SER A 160 12.24 -4.19 0.71
CA SER A 160 11.44 -5.06 -0.14
C SER A 160 11.77 -4.86 -1.63
N GLN A 161 12.16 -3.66 -2.06
CA GLN A 161 12.66 -3.40 -3.43
C GLN A 161 13.92 -4.23 -3.74
N HIS A 162 14.73 -4.56 -2.74
CA HIS A 162 15.89 -5.42 -2.95
C HIS A 162 15.51 -6.90 -3.14
N ARG A 163 14.25 -7.27 -2.92
CA ARG A 163 13.79 -8.67 -2.87
C ARG A 163 13.06 -9.12 -4.14
N LYS A 164 13.59 -8.77 -5.31
CA LYS A 164 13.08 -9.27 -6.61
C LYS A 164 12.98 -10.81 -6.71
N ASP A 165 13.69 -11.53 -5.84
CA ASP A 165 13.68 -13.00 -5.67
C ASP A 165 12.52 -13.54 -4.83
N GLY A 166 11.80 -12.70 -4.09
CA GLY A 166 10.83 -13.12 -3.07
C GLY A 166 9.43 -13.44 -3.59
N HIS A 167 9.17 -13.24 -4.89
CA HIS A 167 7.84 -13.38 -5.48
C HIS A 167 7.52 -14.81 -5.92
N PRO A 168 6.23 -15.23 -5.89
CA PRO A 168 5.80 -16.52 -6.43
C PRO A 168 6.08 -16.69 -7.92
N SER A 169 6.13 -15.60 -8.69
CA SER A 169 6.33 -15.66 -10.13
C SER A 169 5.29 -16.59 -10.79
N MET A 170 5.73 -17.56 -11.58
CA MET A 170 4.89 -18.58 -12.21
C MET A 170 4.22 -19.57 -11.24
N TYR A 171 4.61 -19.59 -9.97
CA TYR A 171 4.04 -20.47 -8.94
C TYR A 171 2.85 -19.82 -8.21
N GLY A 172 2.48 -18.60 -8.58
CA GLY A 172 1.29 -17.90 -8.09
C GLY A 172 -0.01 -18.37 -8.73
N LEU A 173 -1.12 -17.72 -8.38
CA LEU A 173 -2.47 -18.05 -8.87
C LEU A 173 -2.62 -18.00 -10.40
N GLY A 174 -1.81 -17.16 -11.05
CA GLY A 174 -1.79 -16.99 -12.51
C GLY A 174 -0.98 -18.04 -13.26
N GLY A 175 -0.20 -18.87 -12.58
CA GLY A 175 0.65 -19.85 -13.22
C GLY A 175 1.65 -19.23 -14.22
N HIS A 176 2.03 -20.01 -15.23
CA HIS A 176 2.90 -19.56 -16.33
C HIS A 176 2.28 -18.48 -17.23
N THR A 177 0.97 -18.25 -17.17
CA THR A 177 0.25 -17.32 -18.06
C THR A 177 0.10 -15.92 -17.48
N ALA A 178 0.29 -15.78 -16.16
CA ALA A 178 0.32 -14.50 -15.47
C ALA A 178 1.32 -14.58 -14.31
N ILE A 179 2.57 -14.20 -14.62
CA ILE A 179 3.65 -14.12 -13.64
C ILE A 179 3.23 -13.17 -12.51
N ASP A 180 3.28 -13.67 -11.28
CA ASP A 180 2.95 -12.89 -10.09
C ASP A 180 4.21 -12.26 -9.51
N CYS A 181 4.43 -10.98 -9.81
CA CYS A 181 5.51 -10.18 -9.22
C CYS A 181 5.00 -9.15 -8.20
N SER A 182 3.81 -9.35 -7.62
CA SER A 182 3.25 -8.41 -6.63
C SER A 182 2.95 -9.04 -5.27
N HIS A 183 2.61 -10.34 -5.24
CA HIS A 183 2.50 -11.09 -4.00
C HIS A 183 3.84 -11.69 -3.59
N TRP A 184 3.94 -12.21 -2.38
CA TRP A 184 5.18 -12.77 -1.84
C TRP A 184 5.01 -14.24 -1.49
N CYS A 185 6.08 -15.02 -1.69
CA CYS A 185 6.15 -16.37 -1.15
C CYS A 185 6.10 -16.34 0.38
N LEU A 186 5.55 -17.41 0.98
CA LEU A 186 5.63 -17.70 2.41
C LEU A 186 6.24 -19.09 2.61
N PRO A 187 7.27 -19.25 3.46
CA PRO A 187 7.99 -18.20 4.19
C PRO A 187 8.76 -17.26 3.25
N GLY A 188 9.01 -16.02 3.68
CA GLY A 188 9.65 -15.00 2.83
C GLY A 188 9.65 -13.58 3.37
N VAL A 189 9.60 -12.60 2.47
CA VAL A 189 9.69 -11.16 2.78
C VAL A 189 8.66 -10.69 3.82
N PRO A 190 7.40 -11.14 3.80
CA PRO A 190 6.42 -10.76 4.83
C PRO A 190 6.79 -11.22 6.24
N ASP A 191 7.61 -12.27 6.40
CA ASP A 191 8.08 -12.69 7.71
C ASP A 191 8.98 -11.62 8.33
N THR A 192 9.87 -11.00 7.53
CA THR A 192 10.68 -9.85 7.97
C THR A 192 9.79 -8.67 8.34
N TRP A 193 8.74 -8.38 7.58
CA TRP A 193 7.79 -7.32 7.93
C TRP A 193 7.13 -7.58 9.29
N ASN A 194 6.75 -8.83 9.55
CA ASN A 194 6.18 -9.23 10.83
C ASN A 194 7.18 -9.14 12.00
N GLN A 195 8.48 -9.40 11.77
CA GLN A 195 9.52 -9.19 12.79
C GLN A 195 9.69 -7.69 13.12
N LEU A 196 9.68 -6.83 12.10
CA LEU A 196 9.73 -5.37 12.29
C LEU A 196 8.48 -4.87 13.00
N LEU A 197 7.29 -5.36 12.61
CA LEU A 197 6.03 -5.04 13.26
C LEU A 197 6.03 -5.49 14.72
N TYR A 198 6.45 -6.73 15.01
CA TYR A 198 6.58 -7.24 16.36
C TYR A 198 7.46 -6.32 17.22
N THR A 199 8.64 -5.96 16.70
CA THR A 199 9.56 -5.02 17.37
C THR A 199 8.89 -3.67 17.61
N ALA A 200 8.21 -3.12 16.61
CA ALA A 200 7.48 -1.86 16.72
C ALA A 200 6.40 -1.94 17.80
N LEU A 201 5.72 -3.08 17.96
CA LEU A 201 4.66 -3.26 18.97
C LEU A 201 5.21 -3.38 20.39
N ILE A 202 6.28 -4.16 20.61
CA ILE A 202 6.82 -4.41 21.95
C ILE A 202 7.72 -3.28 22.46
N THR A 203 8.30 -2.50 21.55
CA THR A 203 9.15 -1.37 21.93
C THR A 203 8.23 -0.23 22.35
N LYS A 204 8.19 0.04 23.66
CA LYS A 204 7.60 1.26 24.20
C LYS A 204 8.54 2.41 23.86
N ASN A 205 8.23 3.19 22.83
CA ASN A 205 8.80 4.53 22.76
C ASN A 205 8.10 5.35 23.85
N TYR A 206 8.90 5.77 24.84
CA TYR A 206 8.57 6.62 25.97
C TYR A 206 8.04 7.99 25.52
#